data_AF-A0A4Z1GGY8-F1
#
_entry.id   AF-A0A4Z1GGY8-F1
#
_cell.length_a   1.000
_cell.length_b   1.000
_cell.length_c   1.000
_cell.angle_alpha   90.00
_cell.angle_beta   90.00
_cell.angle_gamma   90.00
#
_symmetry.space_group_name_H-M   'P 1'
#
loop_
_entity.id
_entity.type
_entity.pdbx_description
1 polymer ?
#
loop_
_entity_poly.entity_id
_entity_poly.type
_entity_poly.pdbx_seq_one_letter_code
_entity_poly.pdbx_strand_id
1 'polypeptide(L)'
;MTSLPSSNTGSNFADATKVQQLTSHTYSANFPDDWCIGSVPHGGFITGVFLQVSALHFGTTLSAQNQPNPITLHLEFLRRTEAGSALFTVQDTKLGRQTSVLHITLSQGDRIEVVGYITHSNTTTEEGVSSPYTHVLHPAPLPVSLSLLKTDSDPNYHHEGMAFPNFRKASTKAHTYFPHTQPAPNISDEWIRLSTGEFWTDQSLGYACDMFALPTNFLSETTAPSTSSESKPTIPGAKYWFPTLCLNIDFKKSLPSTGIEWLFIRVERKQARNGRMDIELTAWDEEGQLVAISHHVALVLGSERNTSARTSSKI
;
A
#
# COMPACT_ATOMS: atom_id res chain seq x y z
N MET A 1 -27.80 7.44 16.09
CA MET A 1 -27.10 6.64 15.06
C MET A 1 -26.88 7.53 13.85
N THR A 2 -25.77 8.24 13.83
CA THR A 2 -25.33 9.01 12.66
C THR A 2 -24.17 8.23 12.07
N SER A 3 -24.43 7.46 11.01
CA SER A 3 -23.37 6.92 10.16
C SER A 3 -22.53 8.08 9.66
N LEU A 4 -21.19 7.96 9.77
CA LEU A 4 -20.27 8.90 9.12
C LEU A 4 -20.69 9.07 7.65
N PRO A 5 -20.81 10.30 7.13
CA PRO A 5 -21.25 10.52 5.76
C PRO A 5 -20.27 9.84 4.80
N SER A 6 -20.80 9.05 3.86
CA SER A 6 -20.02 8.49 2.75
C SER A 6 -19.55 9.64 1.85
N SER A 7 -18.36 10.16 2.12
CA SER A 7 -17.77 11.25 1.32
C SER A 7 -17.15 10.75 0.00
N ASN A 8 -17.22 9.43 -0.28
CA ASN A 8 -16.54 8.85 -1.41
C ASN A 8 -17.39 8.97 -2.69
N THR A 9 -17.11 10.00 -3.49
CA THR A 9 -17.70 10.22 -4.82
C THR A 9 -16.82 9.67 -5.95
N GLY A 10 -15.74 8.95 -5.62
CA GLY A 10 -14.79 8.38 -6.57
C GLY A 10 -14.91 6.85 -6.72
N SER A 11 -14.05 6.27 -7.54
CA SER A 11 -13.97 4.83 -7.79
C SER A 11 -13.61 4.04 -6.52
N ASN A 12 -14.13 2.81 -6.43
CA ASN A 12 -13.80 1.85 -5.38
C ASN A 12 -12.52 1.05 -5.76
N PHE A 13 -11.96 0.25 -4.85
CA PHE A 13 -10.70 -0.46 -5.08
C PHE A 13 -10.83 -1.48 -6.21
N ALA A 14 -11.90 -2.28 -6.21
CA ALA A 14 -12.13 -3.32 -7.22
C ALA A 14 -12.21 -2.74 -8.65
N ASP A 15 -12.95 -1.65 -8.83
CA ASP A 15 -13.11 -0.98 -10.12
C ASP A 15 -11.81 -0.29 -10.56
N ALA A 16 -11.14 0.40 -9.64
CA ALA A 16 -9.91 1.14 -9.94
C ALA A 16 -8.72 0.25 -10.27
N THR A 17 -8.66 -0.96 -9.69
CA THR A 17 -7.58 -1.93 -9.92
C THR A 17 -7.90 -2.97 -10.98
N LYS A 18 -9.02 -2.82 -11.70
CA LYS A 18 -9.43 -3.75 -12.74
C LYS A 18 -8.37 -3.85 -13.84
N VAL A 19 -7.99 -5.08 -14.16
CA VAL A 19 -7.05 -5.41 -15.23
C VAL A 19 -7.74 -6.25 -16.30
N GLN A 20 -7.33 -6.07 -17.56
CA GLN A 20 -7.81 -6.85 -18.68
C GLN A 20 -6.64 -7.62 -19.30
N GLN A 21 -6.80 -8.93 -19.45
CA GLN A 21 -5.86 -9.73 -20.22
C GLN A 21 -5.97 -9.41 -21.71
N LEU A 22 -4.86 -9.03 -22.34
CA LEU A 22 -4.77 -8.75 -23.78
C LEU A 22 -4.21 -9.94 -24.56
N THR A 23 -3.21 -10.61 -23.99
CA THR A 23 -2.63 -11.86 -24.48
C THR A 23 -2.35 -12.78 -23.29
N SER A 24 -1.79 -13.96 -23.50
CA SER A 24 -1.39 -14.84 -22.40
C SER A 24 -0.42 -14.18 -21.39
N HIS A 25 0.35 -13.17 -21.81
CA HIS A 25 1.41 -12.57 -20.98
C HIS A 25 1.40 -11.03 -20.95
N THR A 26 0.34 -10.40 -21.47
CA THR A 26 0.21 -8.94 -21.44
C THR A 26 -1.17 -8.52 -20.95
N TYR A 27 -1.21 -7.50 -20.12
CA TYR A 27 -2.42 -7.03 -19.44
C TYR A 27 -2.49 -5.51 -19.50
N SER A 28 -3.69 -4.95 -19.68
CA SER A 28 -3.91 -3.50 -19.59
C SER A 28 -4.64 -3.13 -18.31
N ALA A 29 -4.32 -1.94 -17.81
CA ALA A 29 -5.06 -1.27 -16.74
C ALA A 29 -5.25 0.21 -17.10
N ASN A 30 -6.13 0.90 -16.36
CA ASN A 30 -6.28 2.34 -16.44
C ASN A 30 -6.33 2.94 -15.03
N PHE A 31 -5.34 3.76 -14.68
CA PHE A 31 -5.20 4.34 -13.35
C PHE A 31 -6.06 5.60 -13.23
N PRO A 32 -7.11 5.60 -12.39
CA PRO A 32 -7.93 6.77 -12.21
C PRO A 32 -7.23 7.83 -11.34
N ASP A 33 -7.54 9.10 -11.60
CA ASP A 33 -6.90 10.24 -10.93
C ASP A 33 -7.20 10.28 -9.41
N ASP A 34 -8.34 9.76 -8.98
CA ASP A 34 -8.74 9.73 -7.57
C ASP A 34 -7.98 8.70 -6.72
N TRP A 35 -7.08 7.94 -7.33
CA TRP A 35 -6.10 7.06 -6.65
C TRP A 35 -4.68 7.63 -6.66
N CYS A 36 -4.54 8.94 -6.92
CA CYS A 36 -3.27 9.66 -6.87
C CYS A 36 -3.03 10.38 -5.53
N ILE A 37 -1.74 10.57 -5.22
CA ILE A 37 -1.25 11.63 -4.33
C ILE A 37 -0.63 12.72 -5.21
N GLY A 38 -1.27 13.89 -5.22
CA GLY A 38 -1.06 14.94 -6.20
C GLY A 38 -1.39 14.43 -7.60
N SER A 39 -0.39 14.34 -8.47
CA SER A 39 -0.54 13.84 -9.84
C SER A 39 0.00 12.42 -10.06
N VAL A 40 0.49 11.76 -9.00
CA VAL A 40 1.15 10.46 -9.10
C VAL A 40 0.25 9.39 -8.46
N PRO A 41 -0.10 8.30 -9.16
CA PRO A 41 -0.79 7.15 -8.57
C PRO A 41 -0.08 6.67 -7.30
N HIS A 42 -0.85 6.36 -6.26
CA HIS A 42 -0.31 5.93 -4.97
C HIS A 42 0.46 4.61 -5.10
N GLY A 43 1.57 4.47 -4.37
CA GLY A 43 2.45 3.30 -4.44
C GLY A 43 1.70 1.99 -4.16
N GLY A 44 0.98 1.93 -3.04
CA GLY A 44 0.16 0.78 -2.68
C GLY A 44 -1.00 0.50 -3.63
N PHE A 45 -1.53 1.53 -4.31
CA PHE A 45 -2.53 1.30 -5.36
C PHE A 45 -1.89 0.56 -6.53
N ILE A 46 -0.72 1.02 -6.98
CA ILE A 46 0.05 0.34 -8.01
C ILE A 46 0.40 -1.09 -7.57
N THR A 47 0.84 -1.29 -6.33
CA THR A 47 1.09 -2.63 -5.75
C THR A 47 -0.15 -3.51 -5.83
N GLY A 48 -1.33 -2.97 -5.51
CA GLY A 48 -2.61 -3.67 -5.67
C GLY A 48 -2.89 -4.09 -7.12
N VAL A 49 -2.60 -3.23 -8.10
CA VAL A 49 -2.73 -3.60 -9.53
C VAL A 49 -1.76 -4.72 -9.92
N PHE A 50 -0.52 -4.69 -9.43
CA PHE A 50 0.45 -5.79 -9.63
C PHE A 50 -0.10 -7.13 -9.12
N LEU A 51 -0.73 -7.14 -7.94
CA LEU A 51 -1.37 -8.31 -7.36
C LEU A 51 -2.61 -8.75 -8.15
N GLN A 52 -3.37 -7.82 -8.74
CA GLN A 52 -4.48 -8.15 -9.64
C GLN A 52 -3.99 -8.81 -10.93
N VAL A 53 -2.89 -8.31 -11.52
CA VAL A 53 -2.27 -8.92 -12.71
C VAL A 53 -1.81 -10.34 -12.39
N SER A 54 -1.10 -10.54 -11.27
CA SER A 54 -0.60 -11.87 -10.91
C SER A 54 -1.74 -12.85 -10.61
N ALA A 55 -2.75 -12.43 -9.86
CA ALA A 55 -3.93 -13.25 -9.57
C ALA A 55 -4.66 -13.64 -10.86
N LEU A 56 -4.89 -12.68 -11.78
CA LEU A 56 -5.52 -12.97 -13.07
C LEU A 56 -4.67 -13.93 -13.91
N HIS A 57 -3.34 -13.76 -13.90
CA HIS A 57 -2.42 -14.63 -14.64
C HIS A 57 -2.48 -16.08 -14.13
N PHE A 58 -2.49 -16.30 -12.82
CA PHE A 58 -2.71 -17.64 -12.23
C PHE A 58 -4.13 -18.15 -12.40
N GLY A 59 -5.14 -17.29 -12.50
CA GLY A 59 -6.52 -17.68 -12.81
C GLY A 59 -6.75 -18.05 -14.27
N THR A 60 -5.82 -17.69 -15.18
CA THR A 60 -5.96 -17.86 -16.63
C THR A 60 -4.79 -18.66 -17.20
N THR A 61 -3.72 -17.98 -17.61
CA THR A 61 -2.55 -18.54 -18.30
C THR A 61 -1.91 -19.67 -17.51
N LEU A 62 -1.80 -19.53 -16.18
CA LEU A 62 -1.19 -20.53 -15.29
C LEU A 62 -2.20 -21.25 -14.40
N SER A 63 -3.47 -21.33 -14.80
CA SER A 63 -4.52 -22.05 -14.04
C SER A 63 -4.13 -23.47 -13.64
N ALA A 64 -3.41 -24.19 -14.51
CA ALA A 64 -2.94 -25.54 -14.23
C ALA A 64 -1.89 -25.62 -13.09
N GLN A 65 -1.22 -24.52 -12.74
CA GLN A 65 -0.27 -24.51 -11.62
C GLN A 65 -0.96 -24.57 -10.27
N ASN A 66 -2.23 -24.18 -10.17
CA ASN A 66 -3.01 -24.18 -8.94
C ASN A 66 -2.29 -23.49 -7.77
N GLN A 67 -1.66 -22.34 -8.04
CA GLN A 67 -0.93 -21.52 -7.07
C GLN A 67 -1.52 -20.09 -7.03
N PRO A 68 -2.74 -19.92 -6.49
CA PRO A 68 -3.45 -18.65 -6.59
C PRO A 68 -2.93 -17.58 -5.64
N ASN A 69 -2.21 -17.94 -4.57
CA ASN A 69 -1.92 -17.04 -3.47
C ASN A 69 -0.51 -16.43 -3.58
N PRO A 70 -0.36 -15.09 -3.51
CA PRO A 70 0.96 -14.48 -3.39
C PRO A 70 1.51 -14.75 -1.98
N ILE A 71 2.80 -15.11 -1.89
CA ILE A 71 3.51 -15.31 -0.60
C ILE A 71 4.65 -14.32 -0.39
N THR A 72 5.20 -13.76 -1.47
CA THR A 72 6.11 -12.62 -1.40
C THR A 72 6.02 -11.76 -2.65
N LEU A 73 6.21 -10.46 -2.47
CA LEU A 73 6.24 -9.45 -3.52
C LEU A 73 7.42 -8.50 -3.29
N HIS A 74 8.14 -8.17 -4.35
CA HIS A 74 9.17 -7.14 -4.40
C HIS A 74 8.89 -6.24 -5.59
N LEU A 75 8.75 -4.92 -5.38
CA LEU A 75 8.61 -3.92 -6.45
C LEU A 75 9.73 -2.89 -6.39
N GLU A 76 10.26 -2.55 -7.57
CA GLU A 76 11.16 -1.41 -7.78
C GLU A 76 10.44 -0.34 -8.60
N PHE A 77 10.26 0.83 -7.99
CA PHE A 77 9.68 2.02 -8.61
C PHE A 77 10.79 2.81 -9.31
N LEU A 78 11.05 2.44 -10.56
CA LEU A 78 12.12 3.04 -11.36
C LEU A 78 11.83 4.50 -11.71
N ARG A 79 10.55 4.83 -11.92
CA ARG A 79 10.08 6.14 -12.37
C ARG A 79 8.65 6.41 -11.88
N ARG A 80 8.23 7.69 -11.92
CA ARG A 80 6.87 8.12 -11.55
C ARG A 80 5.84 7.63 -12.58
N THR A 81 4.89 6.83 -12.10
CA THR A 81 3.65 6.51 -12.82
C THR A 81 2.77 7.75 -12.99
N GLU A 82 1.80 7.65 -13.90
CA GLU A 82 0.79 8.69 -14.20
C GLU A 82 -0.62 8.09 -14.21
N ALA A 83 -1.62 8.92 -13.93
CA ALA A 83 -3.00 8.56 -14.22
C ALA A 83 -3.20 8.26 -15.73
N GLY A 84 -4.10 7.34 -16.04
CA GLY A 84 -4.38 6.89 -17.41
C GLY A 84 -3.89 5.47 -17.71
N SER A 85 -3.70 5.18 -18.99
CA SER A 85 -3.44 3.81 -19.45
C SER A 85 -2.08 3.28 -19.02
N ALA A 86 -2.06 1.97 -18.76
CA ALA A 86 -0.89 1.22 -18.36
C ALA A 86 -0.88 -0.16 -19.01
N LEU A 87 0.32 -0.64 -19.35
CA LEU A 87 0.54 -1.97 -19.90
C LEU A 87 1.48 -2.76 -18.98
N PHE A 88 1.05 -3.95 -18.62
CA PHE A 88 1.81 -4.93 -17.86
C PHE A 88 2.26 -6.07 -18.78
N THR A 89 3.51 -6.47 -18.66
CA THR A 89 4.05 -7.69 -19.29
C THR A 89 4.52 -8.64 -18.20
N VAL A 90 4.11 -9.90 -18.30
CA VAL A 90 4.42 -10.96 -17.33
C VAL A 90 5.41 -11.93 -17.97
N GLN A 91 6.43 -12.31 -17.22
CA GLN A 91 7.36 -13.38 -17.56
C GLN A 91 7.32 -14.46 -16.48
N ASP A 92 7.08 -15.69 -16.90
CA ASP A 92 7.07 -16.88 -16.05
C ASP A 92 8.51 -17.25 -15.69
N THR A 93 9.08 -16.53 -14.73
CA THR A 93 10.51 -16.59 -14.41
C THR A 93 10.90 -17.96 -13.85
N LYS A 94 10.03 -18.56 -13.05
CA LYS A 94 10.17 -19.91 -12.52
C LYS A 94 8.79 -20.53 -12.35
N LEU A 95 8.60 -21.72 -12.91
CA LEU A 95 7.42 -22.54 -12.67
C LEU A 95 7.82 -23.78 -11.88
N GLY A 96 7.32 -23.90 -10.66
CA GLY A 96 7.65 -25.00 -9.75
C GLY A 96 6.42 -25.64 -9.16
N ARG A 97 6.57 -26.84 -8.61
CA ARG A 97 5.46 -27.58 -8.00
C ARG A 97 4.88 -26.90 -6.77
N GLN A 98 5.74 -26.37 -5.90
CA GLN A 98 5.34 -25.69 -4.67
C GLN A 98 5.15 -24.19 -4.85
N THR A 99 6.06 -23.58 -5.59
CA THR A 99 6.06 -22.14 -5.83
C THR A 99 6.42 -21.81 -7.27
N SER A 100 5.82 -20.75 -7.78
CA SER A 100 6.15 -20.13 -9.06
C SER A 100 6.44 -18.65 -8.86
N VAL A 101 7.34 -18.10 -9.67
CA VAL A 101 7.80 -16.71 -9.60
C VAL A 101 7.50 -16.03 -10.92
N LEU A 102 6.76 -14.92 -10.86
CA LEU A 102 6.51 -14.03 -11.98
C LEU A 102 7.47 -12.85 -11.90
N HIS A 103 8.02 -12.44 -13.04
CA HIS A 103 8.53 -11.08 -13.24
C HIS A 103 7.46 -10.28 -13.96
N ILE A 104 7.07 -9.14 -13.42
CA ILE A 104 6.05 -8.27 -13.99
C ILE A 104 6.66 -6.89 -14.27
N THR A 105 6.49 -6.38 -15.48
CA THR A 105 6.92 -5.04 -15.88
C THR A 105 5.69 -4.18 -16.14
N LEU A 106 5.59 -3.02 -15.47
CA LEU A 106 4.63 -1.95 -15.76
C LEU A 106 5.29 -0.89 -16.65
N SER A 107 4.65 -0.62 -17.79
CA SER A 107 5.05 0.41 -18.74
C SER A 107 3.92 1.41 -19.01
N GLN A 108 4.30 2.67 -19.24
CA GLN A 108 3.42 3.76 -19.69
C GLN A 108 4.08 4.51 -20.82
N GLY A 109 3.49 4.43 -22.02
CA GLY A 109 4.15 4.86 -23.25
C GLY A 109 5.32 3.94 -23.58
N ASP A 110 6.48 4.52 -23.87
CA ASP A 110 7.74 3.82 -24.18
C ASP A 110 8.63 3.56 -22.96
N ARG A 111 8.16 3.93 -21.76
CA ARG A 111 8.94 3.86 -20.53
C ARG A 111 8.47 2.76 -19.60
N ILE A 112 9.44 2.08 -19.00
CA ILE A 112 9.23 1.18 -17.87
C ILE A 112 9.18 2.02 -16.59
N GLU A 113 8.10 1.92 -15.84
CA GLU A 113 7.90 2.70 -14.62
C GLU A 113 8.15 1.89 -13.36
N VAL A 114 7.67 0.64 -13.33
CA VAL A 114 7.81 -0.26 -12.17
C VAL A 114 8.12 -1.67 -12.67
N VAL A 115 9.02 -2.37 -11.98
CA VAL A 115 9.26 -3.80 -12.19
C VAL A 115 9.06 -4.55 -10.88
N GLY A 116 8.62 -5.79 -10.96
CA GLY A 116 8.28 -6.57 -9.79
C GLY A 116 8.55 -8.05 -9.93
N TYR A 117 8.86 -8.69 -8.81
CA TYR A 117 8.86 -10.14 -8.67
C TYR A 117 7.78 -10.54 -7.67
N ILE A 118 6.91 -11.46 -8.06
CA ILE A 118 5.84 -11.97 -7.20
C ILE A 118 5.93 -13.49 -7.19
N THR A 119 6.09 -14.06 -6.00
CA THR A 119 6.08 -15.51 -5.80
C THR A 119 4.70 -15.93 -5.34
N HIS A 120 4.14 -16.93 -6.00
CA HIS A 120 2.88 -17.53 -5.65
C HIS A 120 3.05 -18.98 -5.20
N SER A 121 2.14 -19.42 -4.34
CA SER A 121 1.97 -20.79 -3.87
C SER A 121 0.47 -21.10 -3.74
N ASN A 122 0.16 -22.25 -3.15
CA ASN A 122 -1.19 -22.57 -2.70
C ASN A 122 -1.20 -22.72 -1.18
N THR A 123 -1.63 -21.67 -0.48
CA THR A 123 -1.58 -21.63 0.99
C THR A 123 -2.50 -22.65 1.66
N THR A 124 -3.44 -23.26 0.92
CA THR A 124 -4.32 -24.31 1.45
C THR A 124 -3.70 -25.70 1.42
N THR A 125 -2.65 -25.90 0.61
CA THR A 125 -1.95 -27.18 0.45
C THR A 125 -0.49 -27.11 0.86
N GLU A 126 -0.06 -26.02 1.51
CA GLU A 126 1.29 -25.88 2.03
C GLU A 126 1.54 -26.86 3.18
N GLU A 127 2.68 -27.55 3.13
CA GLU A 127 3.15 -28.44 4.18
C GLU A 127 4.56 -28.02 4.58
N GLY A 128 4.82 -27.93 5.88
CA GLY A 128 6.12 -27.49 6.39
C GLY A 128 6.14 -27.38 7.90
N VAL A 129 7.30 -27.00 8.44
CA VAL A 129 7.45 -26.71 9.87
C VAL A 129 6.71 -25.41 10.18
N SER A 130 5.73 -25.47 11.07
CA SER A 130 5.03 -24.31 11.60
C SER A 130 5.42 -24.08 13.06
N SER A 131 5.67 -22.83 13.41
CA SER A 131 5.80 -22.40 14.80
C SER A 131 4.59 -21.54 15.16
N PRO A 132 4.04 -21.65 16.38
CA PRO A 132 3.00 -20.75 16.82
C PRO A 132 3.52 -19.31 16.78
N TYR A 133 2.65 -18.40 16.39
CA TYR A 133 2.96 -16.98 16.46
C TYR A 133 3.10 -16.57 17.95
N THR A 134 4.32 -16.23 18.36
CA THR A 134 4.67 -15.87 19.74
C THR A 134 5.23 -14.46 19.86
N HIS A 135 5.36 -13.74 18.74
CA HIS A 135 5.83 -12.37 18.77
C HIS A 135 4.75 -11.49 19.42
N VAL A 136 5.18 -10.54 20.23
CA VAL A 136 4.29 -9.59 20.89
C VAL A 136 4.80 -8.21 20.51
N LEU A 137 3.90 -7.38 20.00
CA LEU A 137 4.23 -6.01 19.66
C LEU A 137 4.65 -5.26 20.92
N HIS A 138 5.81 -4.62 20.86
CA HIS A 138 6.34 -3.79 21.93
C HIS A 138 6.64 -2.38 21.42
N PRO A 139 6.11 -1.31 22.06
CA PRO A 139 5.12 -1.33 23.14
C PRO A 139 3.80 -2.00 22.71
N ALA A 140 3.02 -2.54 23.65
CA ALA A 140 1.74 -3.19 23.31
C ALA A 140 0.75 -2.17 22.73
N PRO A 141 0.00 -2.50 21.66
CA PRO A 141 -1.08 -1.64 21.17
C PRO A 141 -2.13 -1.38 22.25
N LEU A 142 -2.80 -0.23 22.19
CA LEU A 142 -3.92 0.04 23.09
C LEU A 142 -5.07 -0.94 22.81
N PRO A 143 -5.82 -1.39 23.84
CA PRO A 143 -7.01 -2.20 23.65
C PRO A 143 -8.02 -1.50 22.75
N VAL A 144 -8.76 -2.25 21.94
CA VAL A 144 -9.75 -1.70 21.02
C VAL A 144 -11.06 -2.47 21.09
N SER A 145 -12.18 -1.77 20.89
CA SER A 145 -13.46 -2.37 20.57
C SER A 145 -13.85 -2.00 19.14
N LEU A 146 -13.72 -2.94 18.19
CA LEU A 146 -14.00 -2.66 16.76
C LEU A 146 -15.44 -2.18 16.51
N SER A 147 -16.39 -2.62 17.34
CA SER A 147 -17.79 -2.14 17.28
C SER A 147 -17.92 -0.67 17.67
N LEU A 148 -17.19 -0.21 18.69
CA LEU A 148 -17.13 1.20 19.08
C LEU A 148 -16.27 2.03 18.14
N LEU A 149 -15.19 1.45 17.61
CA LEU A 149 -14.31 2.09 16.62
C LEU A 149 -15.08 2.44 15.35
N LYS A 150 -15.94 1.53 14.89
CA LYS A 150 -16.81 1.72 13.72
C LYS A 150 -17.75 2.92 13.86
N THR A 151 -18.15 3.27 15.08
CA THR A 151 -19.00 4.43 15.39
C THR A 151 -18.22 5.62 15.93
N ASP A 152 -16.88 5.59 15.85
CA ASP A 152 -15.98 6.64 16.35
C ASP A 152 -16.24 7.00 17.82
N SER A 153 -16.46 5.96 18.63
CA SER A 153 -16.78 6.07 20.06
C SER A 153 -15.91 5.15 20.93
N ASP A 154 -14.83 4.61 20.36
CA ASP A 154 -13.84 3.85 21.13
C ASP A 154 -13.09 4.80 22.09
N PRO A 155 -12.78 4.38 23.34
CA PRO A 155 -12.13 5.26 24.30
C PRO A 155 -10.62 5.46 24.07
N ASN A 156 -9.99 4.61 23.25
CA ASN A 156 -8.54 4.62 23.04
C ASN A 156 -8.17 5.13 21.64
N TYR A 157 -9.06 4.96 20.67
CA TYR A 157 -8.84 5.32 19.28
C TYR A 157 -9.87 6.33 18.78
N HIS A 158 -9.46 7.17 17.84
CA HIS A 158 -10.33 8.15 17.19
C HIS A 158 -10.06 8.18 15.69
N HIS A 159 -11.10 8.43 14.92
CA HIS A 159 -10.98 8.70 13.49
C HIS A 159 -10.35 10.08 13.27
N GLU A 160 -9.32 10.13 12.42
CA GLU A 160 -8.73 11.40 11.98
C GLU A 160 -9.01 11.59 10.48
N GLY A 161 -9.63 12.73 10.14
CA GLY A 161 -9.90 13.08 8.75
C GLY A 161 -8.61 13.37 7.98
N MET A 162 -8.56 12.97 6.71
CA MET A 162 -7.35 13.15 5.92
C MET A 162 -7.04 14.62 5.64
N ALA A 163 -5.87 15.08 6.08
CA ALA A 163 -5.32 16.38 5.72
C ALA A 163 -5.07 16.49 4.20
N PHE A 164 -5.45 17.63 3.61
CA PHE A 164 -5.30 17.92 2.18
C PHE A 164 -5.95 16.86 1.27
N PRO A 165 -7.24 16.53 1.44
CA PRO A 165 -7.88 15.41 0.76
C PRO A 165 -7.89 15.55 -0.78
N ASN A 166 -7.93 16.78 -1.30
CA ASN A 166 -7.82 17.04 -2.75
C ASN A 166 -6.44 16.72 -3.32
N PHE A 167 -5.39 16.82 -2.50
CA PHE A 167 -4.04 16.39 -2.87
C PHE A 167 -3.85 14.90 -2.58
N ARG A 168 -4.32 14.41 -1.43
CA ARG A 168 -4.18 13.02 -0.98
C ARG A 168 -5.41 12.17 -1.32
N LYS A 169 -5.85 12.20 -2.58
CA LYS A 169 -7.10 11.55 -3.04
C LYS A 169 -7.09 10.05 -2.77
N ALA A 170 -5.96 9.38 -3.06
CA ALA A 170 -5.81 7.97 -2.72
C ALA A 170 -6.03 7.74 -1.22
N SER A 171 -5.42 8.54 -0.35
CA SER A 171 -5.54 8.37 1.09
C SER A 171 -6.96 8.53 1.62
N THR A 172 -7.85 9.24 0.91
CA THR A 172 -9.27 9.31 1.29
C THR A 172 -10.03 8.01 1.01
N LYS A 173 -9.40 7.01 0.37
CA LYS A 173 -9.99 5.68 0.11
C LYS A 173 -9.92 4.75 1.33
N ALA A 174 -9.15 5.10 2.36
CA ALA A 174 -9.15 4.42 3.66
C ALA A 174 -9.65 5.36 4.76
N HIS A 175 -10.35 4.81 5.75
CA HIS A 175 -10.49 5.46 7.06
C HIS A 175 -9.36 4.96 7.95
N THR A 176 -8.73 5.88 8.66
CA THR A 176 -7.65 5.59 9.60
C THR A 176 -8.06 6.06 11.00
N TYR A 177 -7.81 5.20 11.98
CA TYR A 177 -8.15 5.43 13.37
C TYR A 177 -6.88 5.33 14.22
N PHE A 178 -6.52 6.43 14.85
CA PHE A 178 -5.28 6.55 15.61
C PHE A 178 -5.53 6.39 17.11
N PRO A 179 -4.60 5.79 17.85
CA PRO A 179 -4.64 5.84 19.30
C PRO A 179 -4.49 7.29 19.75
N HIS A 180 -5.14 7.66 20.85
CA HIS A 180 -4.96 8.97 21.48
C HIS A 180 -3.52 9.23 21.92
N THR A 181 -2.72 8.18 22.10
CA THR A 181 -1.29 8.27 22.37
C THR A 181 -0.56 7.20 21.59
N GLN A 182 0.33 7.64 20.69
CA GLN A 182 1.21 6.74 19.93
C GLN A 182 2.20 6.03 20.89
N PRO A 183 2.56 4.77 20.62
CA PRO A 183 3.33 3.96 21.57
C PRO A 183 4.78 4.45 21.73
N ALA A 184 5.37 5.02 20.68
CA ALA A 184 6.70 5.63 20.71
C ALA A 184 6.82 6.69 19.60
N PRO A 185 7.76 7.65 19.70
CA PRO A 185 7.93 8.69 18.68
C PRO A 185 8.26 8.17 17.28
N ASN A 186 8.93 7.01 17.19
CA ASN A 186 9.34 6.35 15.95
C ASN A 186 8.36 5.26 15.48
N ILE A 187 7.21 5.10 16.16
CA ILE A 187 6.18 4.13 15.83
C ILE A 187 4.86 4.87 15.52
N SER A 188 4.12 4.39 14.54
CA SER A 188 2.73 4.77 14.27
C SER A 188 1.86 3.52 14.30
N ASP A 189 0.94 3.47 15.25
CA ASP A 189 -0.13 2.48 15.31
C ASP A 189 -1.41 3.08 14.73
N GLU A 190 -2.13 2.27 13.95
CA GLU A 190 -3.42 2.66 13.39
C GLU A 190 -4.29 1.44 13.05
N TRP A 191 -5.60 1.62 13.19
CA TRP A 191 -6.57 0.71 12.58
C TRP A 191 -7.06 1.31 11.27
N ILE A 192 -7.17 0.48 10.23
CA ILE A 192 -7.63 0.91 8.91
C ILE A 192 -8.76 0.03 8.39
N ARG A 193 -9.66 0.67 7.63
CA ARG A 193 -10.67 0.02 6.79
C ARG A 193 -10.87 0.80 5.52
N LEU A 194 -11.36 0.17 4.46
CA LEU A 194 -11.73 0.89 3.25
C LEU A 194 -12.93 1.81 3.53
N SER A 195 -12.81 3.06 3.09
CA SER A 195 -13.88 4.07 3.18
C SER A 195 -15.00 3.83 2.16
N THR A 196 -14.73 3.02 1.13
CA THR A 196 -15.66 2.64 0.06
C THR A 196 -16.69 1.61 0.52
N GLY A 197 -16.51 1.02 1.71
CA GLY A 197 -17.35 -0.05 2.25
C GLY A 197 -16.96 -1.45 1.78
N GLU A 198 -15.95 -1.56 0.92
CA GLU A 198 -15.31 -2.84 0.57
C GLU A 198 -14.53 -3.42 1.76
N PHE A 199 -14.21 -4.70 1.68
CA PHE A 199 -13.33 -5.39 2.63
C PHE A 199 -11.94 -5.58 2.03
N TRP A 200 -10.95 -5.71 2.91
CA TRP A 200 -9.59 -6.06 2.53
C TRP A 200 -9.54 -7.50 2.01
N THR A 201 -9.02 -7.66 0.80
CA THR A 201 -8.66 -8.93 0.13
C THR A 201 -7.16 -9.03 -0.05
N ASP A 202 -6.65 -10.22 -0.43
CA ASP A 202 -5.24 -10.44 -0.75
C ASP A 202 -4.69 -9.40 -1.75
N GLN A 203 -5.45 -9.04 -2.78
CA GLN A 203 -5.02 -8.07 -3.78
C GLN A 203 -5.01 -6.62 -3.24
N SER A 204 -5.87 -6.31 -2.26
CA SER A 204 -5.88 -5.00 -1.62
C SER A 204 -4.83 -4.84 -0.52
N LEU A 205 -4.18 -5.93 -0.08
CA LEU A 205 -3.11 -5.85 0.91
C LEU A 205 -1.92 -5.02 0.42
N GLY A 206 -1.67 -4.98 -0.89
CA GLY A 206 -0.69 -4.07 -1.48
C GLY A 206 -0.99 -2.60 -1.19
N TYR A 207 -2.28 -2.23 -1.19
CA TYR A 207 -2.72 -0.89 -0.84
C TYR A 207 -2.69 -0.65 0.67
N ALA A 208 -3.19 -1.60 1.47
CA ALA A 208 -3.13 -1.52 2.93
C ALA A 208 -1.69 -1.35 3.46
N CYS A 209 -0.71 -2.09 2.90
CA CYS A 209 0.69 -2.05 3.33
C CYS A 209 1.44 -0.76 2.93
N ASP A 210 0.84 0.13 2.14
CA ASP A 210 1.40 1.46 1.83
C ASP A 210 0.49 2.61 2.29
N MET A 211 -0.63 2.28 2.95
CA MET A 211 -1.54 3.22 3.54
C MET A 211 -1.26 3.34 5.03
N PHE A 212 -0.37 4.26 5.38
CA PHE A 212 0.02 4.50 6.77
C PHE A 212 0.30 5.98 7.06
N ALA A 213 0.22 6.36 8.34
CA ALA A 213 0.82 7.59 8.83
C ALA A 213 2.31 7.42 9.16
N LEU A 214 3.06 8.51 8.99
CA LEU A 214 4.45 8.56 9.39
C LEU A 214 4.58 8.80 10.90
N PRO A 215 5.56 8.18 11.58
CA PRO A 215 5.78 8.41 13.00
C PRO A 215 6.00 9.89 13.37
N THR A 216 5.58 10.26 14.58
CA THR A 216 5.49 11.66 15.05
C THR A 216 6.83 12.39 15.10
N ASN A 217 7.93 11.68 15.40
CA ASN A 217 9.27 12.27 15.40
C ASN A 217 9.65 12.81 14.00
N PHE A 218 9.33 12.04 12.97
CA PHE A 218 9.63 12.39 11.59
C PHE A 218 8.68 13.46 11.05
N LEU A 219 7.40 13.44 11.46
CA LEU A 219 6.48 14.55 11.18
C LEU A 219 7.00 15.87 11.76
N SER A 220 7.57 15.86 12.96
CA SER A 220 8.17 17.04 13.58
C SER A 220 9.38 17.55 12.79
N GLU A 221 10.27 16.66 12.35
CA GLU A 221 11.43 17.00 11.51
C GLU A 221 11.01 17.60 10.15
N THR A 222 9.91 17.10 9.58
CA THR A 222 9.40 17.54 8.27
C THR A 222 8.50 18.77 8.35
N THR A 223 8.02 19.15 9.52
CA THR A 223 7.18 20.35 9.74
C THR A 223 7.96 21.52 10.36
N ALA A 224 9.17 21.28 10.87
CA ALA A 224 10.03 22.32 11.42
C ALA A 224 10.29 23.46 10.41
N PRO A 225 10.21 24.74 10.84
CA PRO A 225 10.52 25.88 9.98
C PRO A 225 11.97 25.77 9.51
N SER A 226 12.17 25.73 8.18
CA SER A 226 13.52 25.66 7.62
C SER A 226 14.22 27.00 7.81
N THR A 227 15.48 26.96 8.25
CA THR A 227 16.39 28.11 8.26
C THR A 227 16.94 28.43 6.86
N SER A 228 16.72 27.54 5.88
CA SER A 228 17.01 27.77 4.46
C SER A 228 15.90 28.59 3.80
N SER A 229 16.30 29.54 2.96
CA SER A 229 15.44 30.35 2.08
C SER A 229 14.79 29.56 0.95
N GLU A 230 14.48 28.28 1.18
CA GLU A 230 13.90 27.41 0.17
C GLU A 230 12.43 27.77 -0.06
N SER A 231 12.09 27.74 -1.35
CA SER A 231 10.84 28.20 -1.96
C SER A 231 9.59 27.93 -1.12
N LYS A 232 8.71 28.94 -1.05
CA LYS A 232 7.35 28.80 -0.53
C LYS A 232 6.71 27.51 -1.09
N PRO A 233 6.11 26.66 -0.26
CA PRO A 233 5.47 25.44 -0.74
C PRO A 233 4.42 25.81 -1.79
N THR A 234 4.54 25.24 -2.99
CA THR A 234 3.59 25.43 -4.10
C THR A 234 2.26 24.74 -3.84
N ILE A 235 2.23 23.77 -2.92
CA ILE A 235 1.02 23.09 -2.45
C ILE A 235 0.76 23.55 -1.01
N PRO A 236 -0.40 24.18 -0.71
CA PRO A 236 -0.71 24.57 0.66
C PRO A 236 -0.64 23.37 1.61
N GLY A 237 0.35 23.36 2.50
CA GLY A 237 0.44 22.49 3.67
C GLY A 237 1.12 21.12 3.53
N ALA A 238 1.60 20.72 2.35
CA ALA A 238 2.49 19.57 2.21
C ALA A 238 3.89 20.04 1.78
N LYS A 239 4.85 20.14 2.71
CA LYS A 239 6.22 20.58 2.43
C LYS A 239 7.03 19.53 1.65
N TYR A 240 6.76 18.26 1.92
CA TYR A 240 7.52 17.13 1.37
C TYR A 240 6.61 16.11 0.67
N TRP A 241 7.20 15.41 -0.30
CA TRP A 241 6.69 14.22 -0.96
C TRP A 241 7.67 13.06 -0.72
N PHE A 242 7.12 11.88 -0.53
CA PHE A 242 7.85 10.69 -0.12
C PHE A 242 7.76 9.58 -1.17
N PRO A 243 8.48 9.69 -2.31
CA PRO A 243 8.42 8.64 -3.31
C PRO A 243 9.10 7.37 -2.78
N THR A 244 8.34 6.29 -2.82
CA THR A 244 8.83 4.94 -2.62
C THR A 244 9.74 4.56 -3.79
N LEU A 245 10.91 4.01 -3.49
CA LEU A 245 11.86 3.43 -4.44
C LEU A 245 11.66 1.91 -4.52
N CYS A 246 11.48 1.27 -3.37
CA CYS A 246 11.31 -0.17 -3.25
C CYS A 246 10.22 -0.47 -2.21
N LEU A 247 9.38 -1.46 -2.49
CA LEU A 247 8.34 -1.97 -1.60
C LEU A 247 8.34 -3.50 -1.64
N ASN A 248 8.51 -4.11 -0.47
CA ASN A 248 8.53 -5.55 -0.30
C ASN A 248 7.45 -5.99 0.67
N ILE A 249 6.70 -7.03 0.34
CA ILE A 249 5.69 -7.63 1.21
C ILE A 249 5.95 -9.12 1.36
N ASP A 250 6.00 -9.59 2.60
CA ASP A 250 5.86 -10.98 2.98
C ASP A 250 4.41 -11.24 3.40
N PHE A 251 3.66 -12.02 2.64
CA PHE A 251 2.32 -12.44 3.03
C PHE A 251 2.42 -13.64 3.96
N LYS A 252 1.95 -13.49 5.20
CA LYS A 252 2.03 -14.54 6.22
C LYS A 252 0.80 -15.43 6.24
N LYS A 253 -0.32 -14.96 5.70
CA LYS A 253 -1.51 -15.75 5.44
C LYS A 253 -2.38 -15.12 4.36
N SER A 254 -3.19 -15.94 3.72
CA SER A 254 -4.27 -15.48 2.84
C SER A 254 -5.47 -15.02 3.67
N LEU A 255 -6.14 -13.98 3.19
CA LEU A 255 -7.40 -13.52 3.75
C LEU A 255 -8.56 -14.41 3.27
N PRO A 256 -9.68 -14.48 4.03
CA PRO A 256 -10.90 -15.11 3.55
C PRO A 256 -11.33 -14.52 2.20
N SER A 257 -11.98 -15.32 1.35
CA SER A 257 -12.48 -14.85 0.04
C SER A 257 -13.53 -13.74 0.15
N THR A 258 -14.21 -13.64 1.29
CA THR A 258 -15.13 -12.55 1.61
C THR A 258 -14.40 -11.25 2.00
N GLY A 259 -13.10 -11.31 2.28
CA GLY A 259 -12.30 -10.24 2.86
C GLY A 259 -12.53 -10.05 4.36
N ILE A 260 -11.79 -9.11 4.95
CA ILE A 260 -11.94 -8.63 6.34
C ILE A 260 -12.13 -7.11 6.38
N GLU A 261 -12.87 -6.61 7.37
CA GLU A 261 -13.17 -5.17 7.44
C GLU A 261 -11.96 -4.38 7.96
N TRP A 262 -11.31 -4.88 9.00
CA TRP A 262 -10.27 -4.16 9.71
C TRP A 262 -8.90 -4.80 9.58
N LEU A 263 -7.89 -3.93 9.47
CA LEU A 263 -6.49 -4.28 9.68
C LEU A 263 -5.92 -3.33 10.73
N PHE A 264 -5.13 -3.87 11.65
CA PHE A 264 -4.24 -3.09 12.49
C PHE A 264 -2.88 -3.01 11.82
N ILE A 265 -2.38 -1.79 11.66
CA ILE A 265 -1.10 -1.48 11.04
C ILE A 265 -0.20 -0.88 12.11
N ARG A 266 1.00 -1.44 12.25
CA ARG A 266 2.10 -0.79 12.97
C ARG A 266 3.20 -0.46 11.98
N VAL A 267 3.57 0.81 11.94
CA VAL A 267 4.75 1.31 11.25
C VAL A 267 5.83 1.64 12.25
N GLU A 268 7.04 1.17 12.01
CA GLU A 268 8.24 1.59 12.72
C GLU A 268 9.26 2.17 11.74
N ARG A 269 9.95 3.22 12.18
CA ARG A 269 11.09 3.78 11.47
C ARG A 269 12.35 3.72 12.30
N LYS A 270 13.46 3.47 11.62
CA LYS A 270 14.81 3.45 12.20
C LYS A 270 15.55 4.75 11.93
N GLN A 271 15.61 5.21 10.67
CA GLN A 271 16.41 6.38 10.33
C GLN A 271 16.01 7.04 9.00
N ALA A 272 15.88 8.37 9.04
CA ALA A 272 16.07 9.18 7.84
C ALA A 272 17.52 9.68 7.78
N ARG A 273 18.20 9.47 6.66
CA ARG A 273 19.58 9.94 6.45
C ARG A 273 19.76 10.47 5.04
N ASN A 274 20.16 11.74 4.94
CA ASN A 274 20.42 12.42 3.66
C ASN A 274 19.26 12.30 2.66
N GLY A 275 18.03 12.45 3.15
CA GLY A 275 16.83 12.40 2.30
C GLY A 275 16.40 10.99 1.87
N ARG A 276 16.96 9.93 2.46
CA ARG A 276 16.49 8.54 2.31
C ARG A 276 15.97 8.02 3.64
N MET A 277 14.91 7.22 3.62
CA MET A 277 14.29 6.66 4.82
C MET A 277 13.84 5.21 4.60
N ASP A 278 13.87 4.44 5.68
CA ASP A 278 13.21 3.15 5.81
C ASP A 278 11.77 3.32 6.31
N ILE A 279 10.93 2.35 6.00
CA ILE A 279 9.60 2.15 6.60
C ILE A 279 9.48 0.65 6.83
N GLU A 280 9.26 0.23 8.07
CA GLU A 280 8.91 -1.15 8.41
C GLU A 280 7.46 -1.19 8.87
N LEU A 281 6.69 -2.14 8.35
CA LEU A 281 5.27 -2.25 8.61
C LEU A 281 4.89 -3.68 8.94
N THR A 282 3.98 -3.85 9.89
CA THR A 282 3.28 -5.11 10.14
C THR A 282 1.78 -4.89 10.08
N ALA A 283 1.07 -5.81 9.42
CA ALA A 283 -0.38 -5.80 9.28
C ALA A 283 -0.98 -7.00 10.02
N TRP A 284 -2.01 -6.75 10.81
CA TRP A 284 -2.67 -7.72 11.68
C TRP A 284 -4.17 -7.67 11.44
N ASP A 285 -4.84 -8.81 11.56
CA ASP A 285 -6.30 -8.83 11.50
C ASP A 285 -6.97 -8.59 12.85
N GLU A 286 -8.29 -8.68 12.87
CA GLU A 286 -9.17 -8.50 14.02
C GLU A 286 -8.93 -9.52 15.15
N GLU A 287 -8.33 -10.66 14.82
CA GLU A 287 -8.02 -11.76 15.72
C GLU A 287 -6.57 -11.70 16.24
N GLY A 288 -5.85 -10.63 15.91
CA GLY A 288 -4.45 -10.42 16.29
C GLY A 288 -3.48 -11.37 15.59
N GLN A 289 -3.86 -11.92 14.44
CA GLN A 289 -3.00 -12.77 13.62
C GLN A 289 -2.21 -11.93 12.61
N LEU A 290 -0.91 -12.23 12.45
CA LEU A 290 -0.06 -11.55 11.48
C LEU A 290 -0.52 -11.88 10.05
N VAL A 291 -0.84 -10.84 9.28
CA VAL A 291 -1.28 -10.93 7.89
C VAL A 291 -0.10 -10.68 6.95
N ALA A 292 0.65 -9.61 7.16
CA ALA A 292 1.75 -9.23 6.29
C ALA A 292 2.86 -8.50 7.06
N ILE A 293 4.08 -8.60 6.54
CA ILE A 293 5.21 -7.74 6.92
C ILE A 293 5.63 -7.00 5.66
N SER A 294 5.85 -5.69 5.77
CA SER A 294 6.32 -4.87 4.65
C SER A 294 7.55 -4.05 5.03
N HIS A 295 8.44 -3.83 4.06
CA HIS A 295 9.58 -2.94 4.18
C HIS A 295 9.72 -2.07 2.93
N HIS A 296 9.80 -0.76 3.11
CA HIS A 296 9.96 0.19 2.01
C HIS A 296 11.29 0.94 2.13
N VAL A 297 11.83 1.31 0.98
CA VAL A 297 12.85 2.36 0.88
C VAL A 297 12.21 3.55 0.18
N ALA A 298 12.28 4.73 0.78
CA ALA A 298 11.71 5.94 0.21
C ALA A 298 12.66 7.14 0.30
N LEU A 299 12.38 8.17 -0.50
CA LEU A 299 13.07 9.46 -0.43
C LEU A 299 12.24 10.50 0.33
N VAL A 300 12.88 11.59 0.73
CA VAL A 300 12.28 12.79 1.29
C VAL A 300 12.60 13.93 0.34
N LEU A 301 11.63 14.32 -0.48
CA LEU A 301 11.81 15.34 -1.52
C LEU A 301 10.83 16.50 -1.31
N GLY A 302 11.12 17.67 -1.85
CA GLY A 302 10.15 18.78 -1.88
C GLY A 302 8.89 18.42 -2.67
N SER A 303 7.73 18.88 -2.20
CA SER A 303 6.42 18.53 -2.77
C SER A 303 6.26 18.95 -4.24
N GLU A 304 6.95 20.01 -4.67
CA GLU A 304 6.95 20.52 -6.04
C GLU A 304 7.40 19.48 -7.07
N ARG A 305 8.19 18.49 -6.64
CA ARG A 305 8.60 17.40 -7.52
C ARG A 305 7.47 16.44 -7.84
N ASN A 306 6.45 16.31 -6.99
CA ASN A 306 5.30 15.43 -7.24
C ASN A 306 4.51 15.90 -8.46
N THR A 307 4.24 17.21 -8.54
CA THR A 307 3.39 17.83 -9.58
C THR A 307 4.19 18.34 -10.78
N SER A 308 5.52 18.28 -10.74
CA SER A 308 6.36 18.65 -11.87
C SER A 308 6.09 17.79 -13.10
N ALA A 309 6.05 18.39 -14.28
CA ALA A 309 5.94 17.66 -15.54
C ALA A 309 7.05 16.61 -15.65
N ARG A 310 6.75 15.43 -16.22
CA ARG A 310 7.78 14.42 -16.49
C ARG A 310 8.76 14.99 -17.50
N THR A 311 10.04 15.03 -17.13
CA THR A 311 11.10 15.26 -18.10
C THR A 311 11.12 14.09 -19.08
N SER A 312 11.00 14.38 -20.37
CA SER A 312 11.29 13.42 -21.43
C SER A 312 12.76 13.03 -21.31
N SER A 313 13.04 11.83 -20.80
CA SER A 313 14.39 11.27 -20.87
C SER A 313 14.73 11.07 -22.35
N LYS A 314 15.75 11.76 -22.86
CA LYS A 314 16.40 11.34 -24.10
C LYS A 314 17.08 10.00 -23.77
N ILE A 315 16.71 8.96 -24.53
CA ILE A 315 17.40 7.67 -24.55
C ILE A 315 18.87 7.90 -24.95
#